data_AF-A0AAV1FMJ1-F1
#
_entry.id   AF-A0AAV1FMJ1-F1
#
_cell.length_a   1.000
_cell.length_b   1.000
_cell.length_c   1.000
_cell.angle_alpha   90.00
_cell.angle_beta   90.00
_cell.angle_gamma   90.00
#
_symmetry.space_group_name_H-M   'P 1'
#
loop_
_entity.id
_entity.type
_entity.pdbx_description
1 polymer ?
#
loop_
_entity_poly.entity_id
_entity_poly.type
_entity_poly.pdbx_seq_one_letter_code
_entity_poly.pdbx_strand_id
1 'polypeptide(L)'
;MCVFVQSMSHAAAAQSANIIFICVHREHYGFLETMAPHLEGKVLVDLSNNLKKGMYPEANAAYLQRLVPGAAVVKGLNTLSAWALQNGLLAGKQVYLCGNSAKAKQAVGEMATKLGLTVLDRGSLSAARELEDFPLRLFQEWRLPLLVAIGLIAFFFFYLLIRDVIYAAVEQDKNISYRIMISLANKVFPIVSLIMLSLCYLPGVIAAFLQLYRGTKYRRFPDWLDRWMLCRKQMGLVALGLAFLHAIYTFIIPIRYAVRHKLISTVVNEMKNNKTTPFYFDDTEAWGTDSFYVLGILGFFLYVLLGLTSLPSVGGTLSWREFSFVQSKLGHLTLFICTAHGYIYGWNKFLRPSTYKWYTPPGYMLCLIVPSIVLVLKFLILLPCVDRTLTRIRQGWERTEPKEEMVMTKATNL
;
A
#
# COMPACT_ATOMS: atom_id res chain seq x y z
N MET A 1 -14.03 7.15 43.95
CA MET A 1 -14.31 8.56 43.63
C MET A 1 -15.74 8.60 43.10
N CYS A 2 -16.71 9.07 43.90
CA CYS A 2 -18.09 9.22 43.42
C CYS A 2 -18.12 10.38 42.40
N VAL A 3 -18.48 10.08 41.16
CA VAL A 3 -18.73 11.10 40.14
C VAL A 3 -20.17 11.57 40.34
N PHE A 4 -20.36 12.81 40.76
CA PHE A 4 -21.68 13.43 40.82
C PHE A 4 -22.02 14.00 39.44
N VAL A 5 -23.11 13.52 38.86
CA VAL A 5 -23.65 14.04 37.60
C VAL A 5 -24.75 15.04 37.94
N GLN A 6 -24.60 16.28 37.47
CA GLN A 6 -25.57 17.34 37.64
C GLN A 6 -25.83 18.01 36.29
N SER A 7 -27.09 18.40 36.04
CA SER A 7 -27.48 19.17 34.86
C SER A 7 -27.74 20.62 35.27
N MET A 8 -27.21 21.57 34.51
CA MET A 8 -27.29 23.00 34.80
C MET A 8 -27.52 23.78 33.50
N SER A 9 -27.84 25.07 33.61
CA SER A 9 -27.80 25.97 32.45
C SER A 9 -26.36 26.12 31.94
N HIS A 10 -26.20 26.48 30.65
CA HIS A 10 -24.88 26.67 30.05
C HIS A 10 -24.00 27.65 30.84
N ALA A 11 -24.56 28.76 31.32
CA ALA A 11 -23.84 29.77 32.12
C ALA A 11 -23.33 29.21 33.45
N ALA A 12 -24.18 28.50 34.19
CA ALA A 12 -23.79 27.94 35.47
C ALA A 12 -22.75 26.81 35.32
N ALA A 13 -22.88 25.98 34.28
CA ALA A 13 -21.89 24.94 33.97
C ALA A 13 -20.53 25.51 33.53
N ALA A 14 -20.52 26.61 32.76
CA ALA A 14 -19.27 27.26 32.33
C ALA A 14 -18.50 27.89 33.50
N GLN A 15 -19.20 28.34 34.55
CA GLN A 15 -18.58 28.90 35.74
C GLN A 15 -17.92 27.82 36.63
N SER A 16 -18.45 26.60 36.65
CA SER A 16 -17.96 25.52 37.52
C SER A 16 -16.75 24.74 36.99
N ALA A 17 -16.40 24.90 35.71
CA ALA A 17 -15.32 24.15 35.07
C ALA A 17 -14.32 25.05 34.33
N ASN A 18 -13.07 24.59 34.21
CA ASN A 18 -12.02 25.27 33.43
C ASN A 18 -11.78 24.63 32.05
N ILE A 19 -12.18 23.36 31.88
CA ILE A 19 -12.15 22.62 30.62
C ILE A 19 -13.59 22.27 30.26
N ILE A 20 -14.04 22.71 29.10
CA ILE A 20 -15.42 22.56 28.63
C ILE A 20 -15.40 21.80 27.31
N PHE A 21 -16.09 20.66 27.25
CA PHE A 21 -16.22 19.85 26.04
C PHE A 21 -17.44 20.31 25.25
N ILE A 22 -17.21 20.74 24.01
CA ILE A 22 -18.28 21.17 23.12
C ILE A 22 -18.80 19.94 22.36
N CYS A 23 -19.79 19.28 22.97
CA CYS A 23 -20.41 18.05 22.46
C CYS A 23 -21.65 18.31 21.60
N VAL A 24 -21.62 19.35 20.77
CA VAL A 24 -22.70 19.71 19.83
C VAL A 24 -22.15 19.77 18.40
N HIS A 25 -23.03 19.61 17.42
CA HIS A 25 -22.65 19.78 16.02
C HIS A 25 -22.40 21.26 15.68
N ARG A 26 -21.55 21.51 14.68
CA ARG A 26 -21.13 22.86 14.27
C ARG A 26 -22.29 23.79 13.97
N GLU A 27 -23.37 23.27 13.40
CA GLU A 27 -24.58 24.01 13.05
C GLU A 27 -25.22 24.69 14.28
N HIS A 28 -24.97 24.14 15.47
CA HIS A 28 -25.50 24.65 16.73
C HIS A 28 -24.49 25.54 17.48
N TYR A 29 -23.36 25.93 16.87
CA TYR A 29 -22.37 26.76 17.58
C TYR A 29 -22.85 28.20 17.84
N GLY A 30 -23.94 28.66 17.22
CA GLY A 30 -24.42 30.04 17.34
C GLY A 30 -24.67 30.53 18.78
N PHE A 31 -25.08 29.64 19.70
CA PHE A 31 -25.27 30.04 21.11
C PHE A 31 -23.95 30.39 21.81
N LEU A 32 -22.79 29.93 21.30
CA LEU A 32 -21.49 30.16 21.93
C LEU A 32 -21.08 31.63 21.88
N GLU A 33 -21.58 32.41 20.91
CA GLU A 33 -21.37 33.86 20.86
C GLU A 33 -22.03 34.54 22.07
N THR A 34 -23.27 34.18 22.37
CA THR A 34 -23.98 34.72 23.56
C THR A 34 -23.34 34.29 24.87
N MET A 35 -22.64 33.15 24.85
CA MET A 35 -21.95 32.58 26.00
C MET A 35 -20.51 33.08 26.16
N ALA A 36 -19.96 33.81 25.18
CA ALA A 36 -18.55 34.19 25.14
C ALA A 36 -18.05 34.87 26.44
N PRO A 37 -18.82 35.78 27.11
CA PRO A 37 -18.39 36.39 28.38
C PRO A 37 -18.18 35.37 29.52
N HIS A 38 -18.90 34.25 29.50
CA HIS A 38 -18.76 33.20 30.52
C HIS A 38 -17.64 32.20 30.20
N LEU A 39 -17.09 32.25 28.97
CA LEU A 39 -16.09 31.32 28.47
C LEU A 39 -14.68 31.94 28.41
N GLU A 40 -14.54 33.21 28.80
CA GLU A 40 -13.25 33.90 28.81
C GLU A 40 -12.22 33.22 29.72
N GLY A 41 -11.00 33.03 29.20
CA GLY A 41 -9.92 32.34 29.90
C GLY A 41 -10.09 30.83 30.05
N LYS A 42 -11.20 30.25 29.56
CA LYS A 42 -11.48 28.81 29.64
C LYS A 42 -10.81 28.04 28.50
N VAL A 43 -10.73 26.71 28.67
CA VAL A 43 -10.31 25.79 27.61
C VAL A 43 -11.54 25.15 26.98
N LEU A 44 -11.75 25.37 25.68
CA LEU A 44 -12.83 24.74 24.92
C LEU A 44 -12.26 23.59 24.10
N VAL A 45 -12.80 22.39 24.31
CA VAL A 45 -12.41 21.20 23.55
C VAL A 45 -13.42 20.98 22.43
N ASP A 46 -12.98 21.09 21.18
CA ASP A 46 -13.78 20.78 19.99
C ASP A 46 -13.58 19.30 19.60
N LEU A 47 -14.65 18.51 19.71
CA LEU A 47 -14.70 17.08 19.39
C LEU A 47 -15.46 16.81 18.07
N SER A 48 -15.92 17.86 17.40
CA SER A 48 -16.87 17.74 16.28
C SER A 48 -16.25 17.05 15.06
N ASN A 49 -17.06 16.35 14.29
CA ASN A 49 -16.69 15.87 12.96
C ASN A 49 -17.73 16.33 11.94
N ASN A 50 -17.28 16.68 10.74
CA ASN A 50 -18.17 17.01 9.64
C ASN A 50 -18.69 15.73 8.97
N LEU A 51 -19.85 15.80 8.29
CA LEU A 51 -20.38 14.64 7.56
C LEU A 51 -19.57 14.30 6.30
N LYS A 52 -18.94 15.31 5.69
CA LYS A 52 -18.09 15.16 4.49
C LYS A 52 -16.90 16.12 4.55
N LYS A 53 -15.83 15.72 3.87
CA LYS A 53 -14.63 16.55 3.70
C LYS A 53 -14.98 17.84 2.94
N GLY A 54 -14.37 18.95 3.33
CA GLY A 54 -14.54 20.23 2.65
C GLY A 54 -15.96 20.81 2.72
N MET A 55 -16.79 20.38 3.67
CA MET A 55 -18.13 20.94 3.88
C MET A 55 -18.07 22.45 4.21
N TYR A 56 -17.05 22.88 4.95
CA TYR A 56 -16.86 24.26 5.38
C TYR A 56 -15.47 24.79 4.98
N PRO A 57 -15.32 26.12 4.76
CA PRO A 57 -14.08 26.73 4.27
C PRO A 57 -12.97 26.78 5.33
N GLU A 58 -13.29 26.64 6.61
CA GLU A 58 -12.37 26.59 7.76
C GLU A 58 -12.70 25.39 8.66
N ALA A 59 -11.74 24.90 9.45
CA ALA A 59 -11.96 23.83 10.42
C ALA A 59 -12.96 24.25 11.52
N ASN A 60 -13.68 23.31 12.10
CA ASN A 60 -14.69 23.60 13.14
C ASN A 60 -14.03 24.23 14.37
N ALA A 61 -12.86 23.74 14.77
CA ALA A 61 -12.12 24.32 15.89
C ALA A 61 -11.59 25.75 15.60
N ALA A 62 -11.25 26.06 14.35
CA ALA A 62 -10.87 27.42 13.96
C ALA A 62 -12.07 28.37 13.98
N TYR A 63 -13.23 27.88 13.51
CA TYR A 63 -14.49 28.61 13.62
C TYR A 63 -14.85 28.87 15.09
N LEU A 64 -14.77 27.86 15.94
CA LEU A 64 -14.99 27.98 17.39
C LEU A 64 -14.08 29.03 18.04
N GLN A 65 -12.80 29.06 17.64
CA GLN A 65 -11.84 30.04 18.16
C GLN A 65 -12.21 31.47 17.75
N ARG A 66 -12.85 31.68 16.60
CA ARG A 66 -13.37 32.99 16.16
C ARG A 66 -14.61 33.39 16.96
N LEU A 67 -15.50 32.45 17.27
CA LEU A 67 -16.72 32.72 18.04
C LEU A 67 -16.41 33.13 19.48
N VAL A 68 -15.35 32.56 20.08
CA VAL A 68 -14.94 32.84 21.46
C VAL A 68 -13.44 33.15 21.52
N PRO A 69 -13.01 34.37 21.11
CA PRO A 69 -11.59 34.73 21.05
C PRO A 69 -10.87 34.69 22.40
N GLY A 70 -11.60 34.97 23.48
CA GLY A 70 -11.06 34.98 24.85
C GLY A 70 -10.81 33.58 25.43
N ALA A 71 -11.24 32.52 24.75
CA ALA A 71 -11.02 31.14 25.19
C ALA A 71 -9.90 30.45 24.40
N ALA A 72 -9.23 29.48 25.02
CA ALA A 72 -8.25 28.65 24.34
C ALA A 72 -8.92 27.41 23.73
N VAL A 73 -8.95 27.31 22.40
CA VAL A 73 -9.52 26.15 21.72
C VAL A 73 -8.49 25.04 21.51
N VAL A 74 -8.90 23.80 21.84
CA VAL A 74 -8.15 22.57 21.57
C VAL A 74 -9.03 21.64 20.75
N LYS A 75 -8.56 21.23 19.57
CA LYS A 75 -9.18 20.15 18.81
C LYS A 75 -8.70 18.81 19.37
N GLY A 76 -9.61 17.89 19.65
CA GLY A 76 -9.23 16.60 20.19
C GLY A 76 -10.37 15.61 20.34
N LEU A 77 -10.03 14.35 20.58
CA LEU A 77 -10.96 13.25 20.89
C LEU A 77 -11.98 12.90 19.79
N ASN A 78 -12.00 13.65 18.68
CA ASN A 78 -12.90 13.43 17.56
C ASN A 78 -12.65 12.09 16.82
N THR A 79 -11.50 11.43 17.06
CA THR A 79 -11.21 10.08 16.56
C THR A 79 -11.76 8.96 17.44
N LEU A 80 -12.32 9.27 18.61
CA LEU A 80 -12.98 8.30 19.48
C LEU A 80 -14.49 8.27 19.19
N SER A 81 -15.04 7.06 19.09
CA SER A 81 -16.49 6.89 19.05
C SER A 81 -17.08 6.92 20.47
N ALA A 82 -18.34 7.35 20.59
CA ALA A 82 -19.07 7.31 21.86
C ALA A 82 -19.14 5.89 22.44
N TRP A 83 -19.32 4.87 21.59
CA TRP A 83 -19.32 3.46 22.01
C TRP A 83 -17.98 3.04 22.61
N ALA A 84 -16.85 3.49 22.03
CA ALA A 84 -15.54 3.19 22.57
C ALA A 84 -15.29 3.86 23.93
N LEU A 85 -15.84 5.04 24.18
CA LEU A 85 -15.76 5.72 25.48
C LEU A 85 -16.60 5.02 26.55
N GLN A 86 -17.76 4.49 26.19
CA GLN A 86 -18.67 3.81 27.14
C GLN A 86 -18.23 2.37 27.46
N ASN A 87 -17.83 1.61 26.44
CA ASN A 87 -17.67 0.16 26.53
C ASN A 87 -16.26 -0.33 26.14
N GLY A 88 -15.42 0.54 25.60
CA GLY A 88 -14.13 0.14 25.03
C GLY A 88 -13.00 0.13 26.05
N LEU A 89 -12.07 -0.82 25.89
CA LEU A 89 -10.73 -0.67 26.44
C LEU A 89 -10.09 0.57 25.80
N LEU A 90 -9.95 1.63 26.60
CA LEU A 90 -9.32 2.89 26.19
C LEU A 90 -7.79 2.83 26.28
N ALA A 91 -7.27 1.89 27.08
CA ALA A 91 -5.84 1.68 27.30
C ALA A 91 -5.07 1.56 25.96
N GLY A 92 -4.14 2.49 25.73
CA GLY A 92 -3.27 2.49 24.55
C GLY A 92 -3.95 2.98 23.26
N LYS A 93 -5.20 3.44 23.30
CA LYS A 93 -5.83 4.07 22.12
C LYS A 93 -5.23 5.45 21.91
N GLN A 94 -4.71 5.66 20.70
CA GLN A 94 -4.13 6.93 20.32
C GLN A 94 -5.20 7.97 19.98
N VAL A 95 -5.07 9.16 20.55
CA VAL A 95 -5.86 10.35 20.21
C VAL A 95 -4.95 11.49 19.81
N TYR A 96 -5.43 12.34 18.91
CA TYR A 96 -4.67 13.48 18.42
C TYR A 96 -5.20 14.76 19.06
N LEU A 97 -4.30 15.65 19.47
CA LEU A 97 -4.63 16.98 19.96
C LEU A 97 -3.93 18.05 19.14
N CYS A 98 -4.57 19.18 18.90
CA CYS A 98 -3.90 20.37 18.40
C CYS A 98 -4.57 21.66 18.91
N GLY A 99 -3.81 22.75 18.98
CA GLY A 99 -4.27 24.01 19.58
C GLY A 99 -3.11 24.97 19.81
N ASN A 100 -3.42 26.27 19.88
CA ASN A 100 -2.38 27.32 19.95
C ASN A 100 -1.83 27.51 21.36
N SER A 101 -2.60 27.20 22.41
CA SER A 101 -2.16 27.30 23.80
C SER A 101 -1.55 25.98 24.28
N ALA A 102 -0.25 26.00 24.59
CA ALA A 102 0.45 24.84 25.15
C ALA A 102 -0.16 24.40 26.49
N LYS A 103 -0.50 25.36 27.37
CA LYS A 103 -1.15 25.09 28.66
C LYS A 103 -2.52 24.41 28.50
N ALA A 104 -3.32 24.87 27.54
CA ALA A 104 -4.62 24.26 27.25
C ALA A 104 -4.47 22.83 26.71
N LYS A 105 -3.55 22.62 25.76
CA LYS A 105 -3.25 21.28 25.22
C LYS A 105 -2.76 20.32 26.30
N GLN A 106 -1.88 20.79 27.18
CA GLN A 106 -1.37 19.99 28.30
C GLN A 106 -2.51 19.56 29.23
N ALA A 107 -3.39 20.48 29.62
CA ALA A 107 -4.53 20.17 30.49
C ALA A 107 -5.48 19.13 29.87
N VAL A 108 -5.78 19.25 28.57
CA VAL A 108 -6.60 18.26 27.84
C VAL A 108 -5.87 16.93 27.70
N GLY A 109 -4.55 16.96 27.46
CA GLY A 109 -3.70 15.78 27.33
C GLY A 109 -3.58 14.97 28.63
N GLU A 110 -3.39 15.64 29.77
CA GLU A 110 -3.38 15.02 31.10
C GLU A 110 -4.72 14.35 31.42
N MET A 111 -5.83 15.01 31.09
CA MET A 111 -7.18 14.44 31.24
C MET A 111 -7.35 13.19 30.37
N ALA A 112 -6.99 13.26 29.08
CA ALA A 112 -7.07 12.12 28.18
C ALA A 112 -6.18 10.95 28.64
N THR A 113 -5.00 11.24 29.18
CA THR A 113 -4.09 10.24 29.73
C THR A 113 -4.67 9.56 30.98
N LYS A 114 -5.36 10.31 31.86
CA LYS A 114 -6.11 9.74 33.00
C LYS A 114 -7.26 8.82 32.57
N LEU A 115 -7.81 9.00 31.36
CA LEU A 115 -8.77 8.08 30.73
C LEU A 115 -8.10 6.84 30.11
N GLY A 116 -6.78 6.70 30.21
CA GLY A 116 -6.01 5.59 29.63
C GLY A 116 -5.64 5.76 28.16
N LEU A 117 -5.91 6.94 27.57
CA LEU A 117 -5.59 7.24 26.18
C LEU A 117 -4.12 7.62 26.00
N THR A 118 -3.58 7.35 24.83
CA THR A 118 -2.26 7.84 24.42
C THR A 118 -2.41 9.10 23.59
N VAL A 119 -1.91 10.22 24.08
CA VAL A 119 -2.08 11.53 23.43
C VAL A 119 -0.91 11.82 22.49
N LEU A 120 -1.21 12.20 21.24
CA LEU A 120 -0.24 12.72 20.29
C LEU A 120 -0.55 14.18 19.94
N ASP A 121 0.37 15.09 20.26
CA ASP A 121 0.28 16.49 19.88
C ASP A 121 0.62 16.69 18.40
N ARG A 122 -0.27 17.34 17.65
CA ARG A 122 -0.15 17.66 16.22
C ARG A 122 0.17 19.14 15.98
N GLY A 123 0.51 19.88 17.03
CA GLY A 123 0.98 21.25 16.94
C GLY A 123 -0.13 22.28 17.15
N SER A 124 -0.14 23.31 16.31
CA SER A 124 -1.06 24.45 16.41
C SER A 124 -2.46 24.12 15.85
N LEU A 125 -3.40 25.05 16.02
CA LEU A 125 -4.78 24.89 15.57
C LEU A 125 -4.90 24.74 14.04
N SER A 126 -3.86 25.07 13.26
CA SER A 126 -3.85 24.85 11.81
C SER A 126 -3.94 23.38 11.42
N ALA A 127 -3.54 22.45 12.30
CA ALA A 127 -3.69 21.02 12.08
C ALA A 127 -5.13 20.51 12.27
N ALA A 128 -6.06 21.32 12.81
CA ALA A 128 -7.41 20.88 13.18
C ALA A 128 -8.20 20.30 12.00
N ARG A 129 -8.00 20.84 10.79
CA ARG A 129 -8.61 20.31 9.57
C ARG A 129 -8.16 18.87 9.29
N GLU A 130 -6.88 18.58 9.49
CA GLU A 130 -6.36 17.23 9.30
C GLU A 130 -7.02 16.27 10.30
N LEU A 131 -7.11 16.69 11.57
CA LEU A 131 -7.79 15.96 12.66
C LEU A 131 -9.25 15.64 12.32
N GLU A 132 -10.02 16.62 11.85
CA GLU A 132 -11.42 16.46 11.41
C GLU A 132 -11.57 15.49 10.23
N ASP A 133 -10.58 15.49 9.35
CA ASP A 133 -10.58 14.63 8.18
C ASP A 133 -10.28 13.17 8.51
N PHE A 134 -9.56 12.86 9.60
CA PHE A 134 -9.10 11.49 9.90
C PHE A 134 -10.25 10.46 9.94
N PRO A 135 -11.33 10.66 10.72
CA PRO A 135 -12.43 9.69 10.79
C PRO A 135 -13.15 9.47 9.45
N LEU A 136 -13.09 10.46 8.55
CA LEU A 136 -13.74 10.41 7.23
C LEU A 136 -12.90 9.66 6.17
N ARG A 137 -11.64 9.32 6.47
CA ARG A 137 -10.76 8.62 5.52
C ARG A 137 -11.00 7.12 5.58
N LEU A 138 -11.72 6.59 4.58
CA LEU A 138 -11.81 5.15 4.35
C LEU A 138 -10.78 4.70 3.31
N PHE A 139 -9.71 4.05 3.77
CA PHE A 139 -8.68 3.37 2.96
C PHE A 139 -8.17 4.17 1.74
N GLN A 140 -7.93 5.48 1.90
CA GLN A 140 -7.61 6.37 0.76
C GLN A 140 -6.42 5.88 -0.08
N GLU A 141 -5.31 5.53 0.58
CA GLU A 141 -4.09 5.03 -0.09
C GLU A 141 -4.25 3.64 -0.72
N TRP A 142 -5.30 2.90 -0.38
CA TRP A 142 -5.56 1.56 -0.93
C TRP A 142 -6.44 1.58 -2.17
N ARG A 143 -7.17 2.68 -2.43
CA ARG A 143 -8.13 2.75 -3.55
C ARG A 143 -7.47 2.45 -4.88
N LEU A 144 -6.38 3.14 -5.20
CA LEU A 144 -5.66 2.95 -6.47
C LEU A 144 -5.08 1.53 -6.59
N PRO A 145 -4.29 1.01 -5.63
CA PRO A 145 -3.81 -0.37 -5.65
C PRO A 145 -4.90 -1.42 -5.81
N LEU A 146 -6.02 -1.29 -5.10
CA LEU A 146 -7.13 -2.23 -5.18
C LEU A 146 -7.84 -2.15 -6.54
N LEU A 147 -8.07 -0.96 -7.08
CA LEU A 147 -8.65 -0.78 -8.42
C LEU A 147 -7.77 -1.41 -9.50
N VAL A 148 -6.45 -1.18 -9.44
CA VAL A 148 -5.49 -1.79 -10.37
C VAL A 148 -5.51 -3.32 -10.23
N ALA A 149 -5.47 -3.85 -9.01
CA ALA A 149 -5.50 -5.29 -8.77
C ALA A 149 -6.81 -5.93 -9.26
N ILE A 150 -7.97 -5.33 -8.98
CA ILE A 150 -9.28 -5.83 -9.45
C ILE A 150 -9.33 -5.81 -10.99
N GLY A 151 -8.88 -4.73 -11.62
CA GLY A 151 -8.81 -4.63 -13.08
C GLY A 151 -7.91 -5.70 -13.70
N LEU A 152 -6.72 -5.92 -13.14
CA LEU A 152 -5.80 -6.97 -13.59
C LEU A 152 -6.36 -8.38 -13.37
N ILE A 153 -6.98 -8.65 -12.22
CA ILE A 153 -7.62 -9.94 -11.92
C ILE A 153 -8.73 -10.20 -12.93
N ALA A 154 -9.62 -9.24 -13.16
CA ALA A 154 -10.71 -9.38 -14.11
C ALA A 154 -10.19 -9.65 -15.53
N PHE A 155 -9.21 -8.84 -15.99
CA PHE A 155 -8.59 -9.02 -17.31
C PHE A 155 -8.00 -10.43 -17.48
N PHE A 156 -7.12 -10.85 -16.57
CA PHE A 156 -6.48 -12.16 -16.67
C PHE A 156 -7.44 -13.32 -16.44
N PHE A 157 -8.48 -13.13 -15.62
CA PHE A 157 -9.54 -14.12 -15.43
C PHE A 157 -10.27 -14.38 -16.75
N PHE A 158 -10.80 -13.35 -17.40
CA PHE A 158 -11.53 -13.52 -18.66
C PHE A 158 -10.60 -14.01 -19.78
N TYR A 159 -9.38 -13.47 -19.87
CA TYR A 159 -8.39 -13.91 -20.84
C TYR A 159 -8.10 -15.42 -20.73
N LEU A 160 -7.83 -15.90 -19.51
CA LEU A 160 -7.55 -17.31 -19.28
C LEU A 160 -8.80 -18.18 -19.34
N LEU A 161 -9.99 -17.66 -19.00
CA LEU A 161 -11.26 -18.37 -19.14
C LEU A 161 -11.49 -18.70 -20.62
N ILE A 162 -11.37 -17.70 -21.50
CA ILE A 162 -11.50 -17.84 -22.95
C ILE A 162 -10.47 -18.86 -23.46
N ARG A 163 -9.20 -18.66 -23.12
CA ARG A 163 -8.09 -19.47 -23.66
C ARG A 163 -8.02 -20.89 -23.10
N ASP A 164 -8.33 -21.12 -21.82
CA ASP A 164 -8.12 -22.41 -21.18
C ASP A 164 -9.38 -23.25 -20.99
N VAL A 165 -10.56 -22.63 -20.93
CA VAL A 165 -11.84 -23.33 -20.74
C VAL A 165 -12.68 -23.28 -22.01
N ILE A 166 -12.96 -22.09 -22.55
CA ILE A 166 -13.83 -21.93 -23.72
C ILE A 166 -13.18 -22.58 -24.96
N TYR A 167 -11.89 -22.36 -25.20
CA TYR A 167 -11.15 -23.04 -26.27
C TYR A 167 -11.32 -24.56 -26.23
N ALA A 168 -11.25 -25.18 -25.04
CA ALA A 168 -11.38 -26.63 -24.92
C ALA A 168 -12.82 -27.11 -25.15
N ALA A 169 -13.81 -26.29 -24.81
CA ALA A 169 -15.21 -26.58 -25.11
C ALA A 169 -15.48 -26.47 -26.62
N VAL A 170 -14.95 -25.44 -27.30
CA VAL A 170 -15.22 -25.17 -28.71
C VAL A 170 -14.40 -26.08 -29.64
N GLU A 171 -13.09 -26.19 -29.44
CA GLU A 171 -12.19 -26.89 -30.37
C GLU A 171 -12.00 -28.37 -30.04
N GLN A 172 -12.26 -28.77 -28.79
CA GLN A 172 -11.98 -30.15 -28.32
C GLN A 172 -13.22 -30.87 -27.81
N ASP A 173 -14.39 -30.22 -27.82
CA ASP A 173 -15.66 -30.71 -27.29
C ASP A 173 -15.54 -31.29 -25.86
N LYS A 174 -14.72 -30.64 -25.02
CA LYS A 174 -14.42 -31.09 -23.65
C LYS A 174 -14.97 -30.12 -22.61
N ASN A 175 -15.88 -30.59 -21.78
CA ASN A 175 -16.35 -29.83 -20.62
C ASN A 175 -15.33 -29.90 -19.45
N ILE A 176 -14.50 -28.85 -19.33
CA ILE A 176 -13.52 -28.69 -18.25
C ILE A 176 -13.81 -27.47 -17.37
N SER A 177 -15.08 -27.08 -17.26
CA SER A 177 -15.56 -25.93 -16.48
C SER A 177 -15.15 -25.98 -15.00
N TYR A 178 -15.00 -27.17 -14.40
CA TYR A 178 -14.52 -27.36 -13.04
C TYR A 178 -13.15 -26.69 -12.77
N ARG A 179 -12.35 -26.42 -13.82
CA ARG A 179 -11.07 -25.73 -13.70
C ARG A 179 -11.19 -24.28 -13.25
N ILE A 180 -12.35 -23.65 -13.45
CA ILE A 180 -12.63 -22.25 -13.08
C ILE A 180 -12.40 -22.04 -11.57
N MET A 181 -12.81 -23.00 -10.73
CA MET A 181 -12.79 -22.83 -9.27
C MET A 181 -11.39 -22.73 -8.67
N ILE A 182 -10.43 -23.53 -9.16
CA ILE A 182 -9.09 -23.61 -8.53
C ILE A 182 -7.97 -23.42 -9.55
N SER A 183 -8.03 -24.12 -10.69
CA SER A 183 -6.92 -24.08 -11.66
C SER A 183 -6.80 -22.71 -12.33
N LEU A 184 -7.91 -22.02 -12.57
CA LEU A 184 -7.92 -20.70 -13.19
C LEU A 184 -7.40 -19.64 -12.20
N ALA A 185 -7.92 -19.65 -10.97
CA ALA A 185 -7.43 -18.79 -9.89
C ALA A 185 -5.92 -18.96 -9.64
N ASN A 186 -5.41 -20.20 -9.62
CA ASN A 186 -3.98 -20.48 -9.44
C ASN A 186 -3.10 -20.07 -10.65
N LYS A 187 -3.69 -19.66 -11.76
CA LYS A 187 -2.96 -18.99 -12.85
C LYS A 187 -3.07 -17.47 -12.74
N VAL A 188 -4.23 -16.94 -12.37
CA VAL A 188 -4.46 -15.49 -12.25
C VAL A 188 -3.66 -14.87 -11.10
N PHE A 189 -3.72 -15.46 -9.91
CA PHE A 189 -3.08 -14.90 -8.71
C PHE A 189 -1.57 -14.70 -8.83
N PRO A 190 -0.75 -15.69 -9.26
CA PRO A 190 0.68 -15.45 -9.43
C PRO A 190 0.98 -14.39 -10.50
N ILE A 191 0.17 -14.34 -11.58
CA ILE A 191 0.34 -13.34 -12.64
C ILE A 191 0.14 -11.93 -12.09
N VAL A 192 -1.00 -11.69 -11.44
CA VAL A 192 -1.31 -10.37 -10.90
C VAL A 192 -0.37 -10.01 -9.76
N SER A 193 0.04 -10.97 -8.93
CA SER A 193 1.04 -10.75 -7.87
C SER A 193 2.36 -10.24 -8.44
N LEU A 194 2.91 -10.88 -9.48
CA LEU A 194 4.19 -10.47 -10.08
C LEU A 194 4.09 -9.11 -10.79
N ILE A 195 2.98 -8.83 -11.48
CA ILE A 195 2.74 -7.52 -12.11
C ILE A 195 2.64 -6.43 -11.02
N MET A 196 1.86 -6.65 -9.96
CA MET A 196 1.72 -5.69 -8.87
C MET A 196 3.04 -5.45 -8.12
N LEU A 197 3.86 -6.49 -7.93
CA LEU A 197 5.23 -6.35 -7.41
C LEU A 197 6.08 -5.46 -8.32
N SER A 198 5.99 -5.67 -9.63
CA SER A 198 6.71 -4.87 -10.62
C SER A 198 6.28 -3.41 -10.59
N LEU A 199 4.97 -3.15 -10.49
CA LEU A 199 4.40 -1.81 -10.36
C LEU A 199 4.77 -1.10 -9.05
N CYS A 200 5.22 -1.83 -8.03
CA CYS A 200 5.80 -1.24 -6.82
C CYS A 200 7.18 -0.61 -7.09
N TYR A 201 8.02 -1.26 -7.91
CA TYR A 201 9.39 -0.82 -8.18
C TYR A 201 9.53 0.09 -9.41
N LEU A 202 8.65 -0.06 -10.39
CA LEU A 202 8.62 0.75 -11.62
C LEU A 202 8.64 2.27 -11.40
N PRO A 203 7.84 2.89 -10.50
CA PRO A 203 7.87 4.33 -10.33
C PRO A 203 9.21 4.83 -9.77
N GLY A 204 9.92 4.02 -8.98
CA GLY A 204 11.26 4.37 -8.50
C GLY A 204 12.31 4.39 -9.62
N VAL A 205 12.15 3.51 -10.61
CA VAL A 205 12.97 3.48 -11.83
C VAL A 205 12.65 4.67 -12.73
N ILE A 206 11.37 4.96 -12.97
CA ILE A 206 10.93 6.14 -13.74
C ILE A 206 11.43 7.43 -13.09
N ALA A 207 11.32 7.56 -11.77
CA ALA A 207 11.81 8.71 -11.02
C ALA A 207 13.31 8.91 -11.19
N ALA A 208 14.11 7.84 -11.22
CA ALA A 208 15.54 7.92 -11.46
C ALA A 208 15.87 8.44 -12.87
N PHE A 209 15.19 7.95 -13.91
CA PHE A 209 15.35 8.49 -15.26
C PHE A 209 14.91 9.95 -15.36
N LEU A 210 13.83 10.33 -14.68
CA LEU A 210 13.39 11.73 -14.66
C LEU A 210 14.39 12.65 -13.95
N GLN A 211 15.00 12.18 -12.86
CA GLN A 211 16.08 12.90 -12.18
C GLN A 211 17.30 13.07 -13.09
N LEU A 212 17.70 12.01 -13.81
CA LEU A 212 18.81 12.06 -14.77
C LEU A 212 18.52 13.02 -15.94
N TYR A 213 17.29 12.99 -16.46
CA TYR A 213 16.86 13.88 -17.54
C TYR A 213 16.85 15.35 -17.10
N ARG A 214 16.31 15.63 -15.90
CA ARG A 214 16.25 17.00 -15.36
C ARG A 214 17.60 17.50 -14.85
N GLY A 215 18.52 16.61 -14.52
CA GLY A 215 19.81 16.96 -13.94
C GLY A 215 19.72 17.58 -12.53
N THR A 216 18.59 17.46 -11.84
CA THR A 216 18.38 18.00 -10.48
C THR A 216 17.35 17.16 -9.71
N LYS A 217 17.47 17.13 -8.38
CA LYS A 217 16.48 16.53 -7.47
C LYS A 217 15.42 17.52 -6.95
N TYR A 218 15.63 18.83 -7.13
CA TYR A 218 14.82 19.86 -6.49
C TYR A 218 13.51 20.18 -7.24
N ARG A 219 13.35 19.67 -8.48
CA ARG A 219 12.09 19.78 -9.22
C ARG A 219 11.09 18.70 -8.79
N ARG A 220 9.91 19.13 -8.34
CA ARG A 220 8.80 18.25 -7.94
C ARG A 220 8.44 17.24 -9.03
N PHE A 221 8.14 16.00 -8.65
CA PHE A 221 7.61 15.00 -9.58
C PHE A 221 6.23 15.40 -10.10
N PRO A 222 5.85 14.98 -11.33
CA PRO A 222 4.47 15.11 -11.78
C PRO A 222 3.51 14.45 -10.78
N ASP A 223 2.34 15.05 -10.58
CA ASP A 223 1.39 14.60 -9.53
C ASP A 223 0.98 13.12 -9.67
N TRP A 224 0.91 12.59 -10.90
CA TRP A 224 0.59 11.16 -11.12
C TRP A 224 1.68 10.23 -10.58
N LEU A 225 2.96 10.61 -10.72
CA LEU A 225 4.09 9.81 -10.25
C LEU A 225 4.23 9.93 -8.73
N ASP A 226 4.00 11.13 -8.19
CA ASP A 226 3.99 11.39 -6.74
C ASP A 226 2.92 10.55 -6.04
N ARG A 227 1.67 10.57 -6.53
CA ARG A 227 0.58 9.71 -6.02
C ARG A 227 0.92 8.23 -6.11
N TRP A 228 1.51 7.79 -7.22
CA TRP A 228 1.92 6.38 -7.37
C TRP A 228 3.03 5.99 -6.39
N MET A 229 4.02 6.87 -6.16
CA MET A 229 5.11 6.65 -5.22
C MET A 229 4.63 6.48 -3.76
N LEU A 230 3.55 7.17 -3.38
CA LEU A 230 2.92 7.06 -2.06
C LEU A 230 2.20 5.72 -1.85
N CYS A 231 1.60 5.16 -2.89
CA CYS A 231 0.85 3.90 -2.80
C CYS A 231 1.70 2.63 -2.93
N ARG A 232 3.05 2.73 -3.03
CA ARG A 232 3.94 1.57 -3.22
C ARG A 232 3.79 0.51 -2.13
N LYS A 233 3.66 0.93 -0.87
CA LYS A 233 3.45 0.01 0.26
C LYS A 233 2.20 -0.84 0.05
N GLN A 234 1.09 -0.21 -0.32
CA GLN A 234 -0.20 -0.86 -0.52
C GLN A 234 -0.16 -1.78 -1.74
N MET A 235 0.49 -1.37 -2.84
CA MET A 235 0.70 -2.26 -4.00
C MET A 235 1.48 -3.52 -3.61
N GLY A 236 2.60 -3.36 -2.88
CA GLY A 236 3.40 -4.50 -2.40
C GLY A 236 2.63 -5.44 -1.48
N LEU A 237 1.78 -4.92 -0.59
CA LEU A 237 0.95 -5.73 0.31
C LEU A 237 -0.16 -6.49 -0.42
N VAL A 238 -0.83 -5.87 -1.40
CA VAL A 238 -1.81 -6.58 -2.25
C VAL A 238 -1.13 -7.69 -3.05
N ALA A 239 0.05 -7.38 -3.59
CA ALA A 239 0.84 -8.31 -4.37
C ALA A 239 1.30 -9.52 -3.51
N LEU A 240 1.71 -9.29 -2.26
CA LEU A 240 2.00 -10.34 -1.27
C LEU A 240 0.76 -11.20 -0.95
N GLY A 241 -0.41 -10.59 -0.75
CA GLY A 241 -1.65 -11.33 -0.51
C GLY A 241 -2.00 -12.29 -1.65
N LEU A 242 -1.80 -11.86 -2.90
CA LEU A 242 -1.98 -12.71 -4.08
C LEU A 242 -0.91 -13.81 -4.20
N ALA A 243 0.34 -13.54 -3.83
CA ALA A 243 1.39 -14.56 -3.76
C ALA A 243 1.07 -15.62 -2.69
N PHE A 244 0.53 -15.19 -1.54
CA PHE A 244 0.12 -16.08 -0.46
C PHE A 244 -1.01 -17.01 -0.91
N LEU A 245 -2.01 -16.47 -1.61
CA LEU A 245 -3.07 -17.28 -2.23
C LEU A 245 -2.48 -18.25 -3.26
N HIS A 246 -1.58 -17.81 -4.13
CA HIS A 246 -0.91 -18.71 -5.09
C HIS A 246 -0.18 -19.87 -4.40
N ALA A 247 0.54 -19.61 -3.31
CA ALA A 247 1.22 -20.65 -2.53
C ALA A 247 0.21 -21.69 -2.00
N ILE A 248 -0.87 -21.24 -1.35
CA ILE A 248 -1.93 -22.13 -0.83
C ILE A 248 -2.55 -22.97 -1.96
N TYR A 249 -2.94 -22.33 -3.06
CA TYR A 249 -3.56 -23.01 -4.19
C TYR A 249 -2.62 -24.04 -4.84
N THR A 250 -1.30 -23.83 -4.74
CA THR A 250 -0.27 -24.75 -5.22
C THR A 250 -0.09 -25.92 -4.26
N PHE A 251 -0.05 -25.69 -2.94
CA PHE A 251 0.07 -26.77 -1.95
C PHE A 251 -1.12 -27.74 -1.95
N ILE A 252 -2.33 -27.29 -2.28
CA ILE A 252 -3.50 -28.16 -2.35
C ILE A 252 -3.58 -29.00 -3.64
N ILE A 253 -2.70 -28.78 -4.63
CA ILE A 253 -2.74 -29.48 -5.94
C ILE A 253 -2.83 -31.01 -5.79
N PRO A 254 -2.00 -31.69 -4.97
CA PRO A 254 -2.00 -33.16 -4.87
C PRO A 254 -3.29 -33.75 -4.31
N ILE A 255 -4.04 -32.98 -3.52
CA ILE A 255 -5.27 -33.43 -2.84
C ILE A 255 -6.47 -33.41 -3.79
N ARG A 256 -6.43 -32.56 -4.83
CA ARG A 256 -7.55 -32.33 -5.74
C ARG A 256 -7.94 -33.58 -6.52
N TYR A 257 -9.24 -33.89 -6.52
CA TYR A 257 -9.81 -35.02 -7.25
C TYR A 257 -9.35 -35.07 -8.72
N ALA A 258 -9.46 -33.96 -9.45
CA ALA A 258 -9.10 -33.92 -10.87
C ALA A 258 -7.62 -34.24 -11.15
N VAL A 259 -6.72 -33.93 -10.21
CA VAL A 259 -5.28 -34.21 -10.35
C VAL A 259 -5.03 -35.69 -10.05
N ARG A 260 -5.57 -36.19 -8.94
CA ARG A 260 -5.48 -37.61 -8.55
C ARG A 260 -6.07 -38.53 -9.61
N HIS A 261 -7.28 -38.22 -10.07
CA HIS A 261 -7.94 -38.99 -11.12
C HIS A 261 -7.12 -38.99 -12.42
N LYS A 262 -6.56 -37.84 -12.83
CA LYS A 262 -5.71 -37.78 -14.02
C LYS A 262 -4.47 -38.66 -13.88
N LEU A 263 -3.78 -38.61 -12.74
CA LEU A 263 -2.62 -39.45 -12.46
C LEU A 263 -2.97 -40.95 -12.57
N ILE A 264 -4.01 -41.39 -11.85
CA ILE A 264 -4.48 -42.78 -11.86
C ILE A 264 -4.87 -43.21 -13.28
N SER A 265 -5.65 -42.39 -13.99
CA SER A 265 -6.06 -42.71 -15.37
C SER A 265 -4.90 -42.82 -16.34
N THR A 266 -3.81 -42.06 -16.13
CA THR A 266 -2.60 -42.12 -16.97
C THR A 266 -1.88 -43.45 -16.77
N VAL A 267 -1.68 -43.84 -15.51
CA VAL A 267 -1.08 -45.14 -15.15
C VAL A 267 -1.91 -46.30 -15.70
N VAL A 268 -3.23 -46.28 -15.50
CA VAL A 268 -4.14 -47.32 -16.03
C VAL A 268 -4.08 -47.40 -17.55
N ASN A 269 -4.00 -46.26 -18.26
CA ASN A 269 -3.89 -46.23 -19.71
C ASN A 269 -2.54 -46.74 -20.22
N GLU A 270 -1.44 -46.47 -19.53
CA GLU A 270 -0.12 -47.02 -19.88
C GLU A 270 -0.11 -48.55 -19.74
N MET A 271 -0.64 -49.06 -18.62
CA MET A 271 -0.80 -50.49 -18.39
C MET A 271 -1.66 -51.16 -19.48
N LYS A 272 -2.82 -50.59 -19.82
CA LYS A 272 -3.72 -51.17 -20.84
C LYS A 272 -3.10 -51.21 -22.24
N ASN A 273 -2.22 -50.27 -22.56
CA ASN A 273 -1.61 -50.17 -23.89
C ASN A 273 -0.25 -50.89 -23.99
N ASN A 274 0.15 -51.67 -22.95
CA ASN A 274 1.48 -52.27 -22.84
C ASN A 274 2.62 -51.27 -23.13
N LYS A 275 2.41 -49.99 -22.80
CA LYS A 275 3.42 -48.94 -22.94
C LYS A 275 4.16 -48.83 -21.62
N THR A 276 5.46 -49.10 -21.66
CA THR A 276 6.36 -48.74 -20.56
C THR A 276 6.87 -47.33 -20.82
N THR A 277 6.44 -46.37 -20.01
CA THR A 277 7.20 -45.12 -19.89
C THR A 277 8.64 -45.51 -19.52
N PRO A 278 9.66 -44.94 -20.19
CA PRO A 278 11.03 -45.30 -19.89
C PRO A 278 11.29 -45.08 -18.40
N PHE A 279 11.79 -46.10 -17.72
CA PHE A 279 12.11 -46.01 -16.28
C PHE A 279 13.37 -45.18 -16.03
N TYR A 280 14.02 -44.65 -17.08
CA TYR A 280 15.16 -43.77 -16.90
C TYR A 280 14.69 -42.43 -16.34
N PHE A 281 15.42 -41.96 -15.34
CA PHE A 281 15.18 -40.66 -14.73
C PHE A 281 15.64 -39.55 -15.69
N ASP A 282 14.75 -38.63 -16.05
CA ASP A 282 15.11 -37.47 -16.86
C ASP A 282 15.72 -36.40 -15.96
N ASP A 283 17.05 -36.39 -15.89
CA ASP A 283 17.82 -35.39 -15.12
C ASP A 283 17.45 -33.96 -15.52
N THR A 284 17.15 -33.69 -16.80
CA THR A 284 16.88 -32.34 -17.27
C THR A 284 15.55 -31.82 -16.75
N GLU A 285 14.50 -32.65 -16.82
CA GLU A 285 13.18 -32.30 -16.28
C GLU A 285 13.25 -32.14 -14.76
N ALA A 286 13.98 -33.02 -14.06
CA ALA A 286 14.18 -32.94 -12.61
C ALA A 286 14.85 -31.62 -12.19
N TRP A 287 15.96 -31.25 -12.84
CA TRP A 287 16.63 -29.96 -12.61
C TRP A 287 15.69 -28.78 -12.88
N GLY A 288 14.91 -28.83 -13.97
CA GLY A 288 13.97 -27.78 -14.33
C GLY A 288 12.86 -27.59 -13.30
N THR A 289 12.24 -28.69 -12.85
CA THR A 289 11.15 -28.64 -11.87
C THR A 289 11.63 -28.22 -10.49
N ASP A 290 12.76 -28.75 -10.02
CA ASP A 290 13.27 -28.47 -8.68
C ASP A 290 13.78 -27.03 -8.60
N SER A 291 14.46 -26.54 -9.65
CA SER A 291 14.87 -25.14 -9.75
C SER A 291 13.67 -24.21 -9.73
N PHE A 292 12.60 -24.54 -10.46
CA PHE A 292 11.34 -23.78 -10.45
C PHE A 292 10.75 -23.67 -9.03
N TYR A 293 10.68 -24.78 -8.29
CA TYR A 293 10.14 -24.77 -6.93
C TYR A 293 11.02 -24.01 -5.95
N VAL A 294 12.35 -24.22 -5.97
CA VAL A 294 13.28 -23.53 -5.07
C VAL A 294 13.22 -22.01 -5.27
N LEU A 295 13.20 -21.53 -6.52
CA LEU A 295 13.04 -20.09 -6.78
C LEU A 295 11.69 -19.55 -6.30
N GLY A 296 10.62 -20.34 -6.43
CA GLY A 296 9.31 -19.97 -5.90
C GLY A 296 9.32 -19.83 -4.38
N ILE A 297 9.93 -20.79 -3.67
CA ILE A 297 10.06 -20.79 -2.21
C ILE A 297 10.90 -19.61 -1.73
N LEU A 298 12.08 -19.41 -2.33
CA LEU A 298 12.99 -18.32 -1.96
C LEU A 298 12.37 -16.95 -2.25
N GLY A 299 11.74 -16.79 -3.42
CA GLY A 299 11.04 -15.57 -3.79
C GLY A 299 9.90 -15.26 -2.83
N PHE A 300 9.10 -16.26 -2.46
CA PHE A 300 8.01 -16.11 -1.49
C PHE A 300 8.51 -15.78 -0.08
N PHE A 301 9.60 -16.41 0.37
CA PHE A 301 10.24 -16.07 1.65
C PHE A 301 10.63 -14.59 1.72
N LEU A 302 11.30 -14.09 0.68
CA LEU A 302 11.66 -12.67 0.62
C LEU A 302 10.43 -11.77 0.54
N TYR A 303 9.37 -12.22 -0.13
CA TYR A 303 8.09 -11.50 -0.19
C TYR A 303 7.48 -11.30 1.21
N VAL A 304 7.47 -12.37 2.01
CA VAL A 304 6.99 -12.34 3.40
C VAL A 304 7.87 -11.40 4.24
N LEU A 305 9.19 -11.45 4.07
CA LEU A 305 10.12 -10.54 4.76
C LEU A 305 9.83 -9.05 4.46
N LEU A 306 9.53 -8.70 3.19
CA LEU A 306 9.11 -7.35 2.81
C LEU A 306 7.77 -6.96 3.45
N GLY A 307 6.84 -7.91 3.56
CA GLY A 307 5.56 -7.73 4.24
C GLY A 307 5.71 -7.48 5.75
N LEU A 308 6.54 -8.28 6.42
CA LEU A 308 6.81 -8.15 7.86
C LEU A 308 7.43 -6.79 8.20
N THR A 309 8.39 -6.34 7.41
CA THR A 309 9.02 -5.01 7.58
C THR A 309 8.10 -3.84 7.21
N SER A 310 6.94 -4.10 6.61
CA SER A 310 5.90 -3.10 6.35
C SER A 310 4.95 -2.88 7.55
N LEU A 311 5.01 -3.73 8.57
CA LEU A 311 4.28 -3.54 9.83
C LEU A 311 4.84 -2.30 10.56
N PRO A 312 4.01 -1.37 11.04
CA PRO A 312 4.50 -0.17 11.73
C PRO A 312 5.39 -0.46 12.95
N SER A 313 5.12 -1.55 13.69
CA SER A 313 5.91 -1.98 14.84
C SER A 313 7.32 -2.45 14.50
N VAL A 314 7.51 -3.01 13.30
CA VAL A 314 8.82 -3.48 12.81
C VAL A 314 9.51 -2.38 12.03
N GLY A 315 8.80 -1.73 11.10
CA GLY A 315 9.36 -0.64 10.30
C GLY A 315 9.79 0.56 11.15
N GLY A 316 9.12 0.81 12.28
CA GLY A 316 9.47 1.88 13.22
C GLY A 316 10.72 1.62 14.05
N THR A 317 11.22 0.39 14.15
CA THR A 317 12.45 0.06 14.90
C THR A 317 13.69 0.01 14.02
N LEU A 318 13.53 -0.06 12.70
CA LEU A 318 14.63 -0.11 11.74
C LEU A 318 15.15 1.29 11.43
N SER A 319 16.48 1.42 11.34
CA SER A 319 17.10 2.61 10.77
C SER A 319 16.75 2.77 9.29
N TRP A 320 16.88 3.99 8.76
CA TRP A 320 16.62 4.23 7.33
C TRP A 320 17.50 3.38 6.40
N ARG A 321 18.75 3.08 6.82
CA ARG A 321 19.66 2.23 6.04
C ARG A 321 19.17 0.78 5.98
N GLU A 322 18.75 0.21 7.12
CA GLU A 322 18.21 -1.15 7.20
C GLU A 322 16.89 -1.26 6.43
N PHE A 323 15.97 -0.32 6.66
CA PHE A 323 14.70 -0.27 5.95
C PHE A 323 14.91 -0.16 4.43
N SER A 324 15.79 0.73 3.99
CA SER A 324 16.10 0.87 2.57
C SER A 324 16.81 -0.35 1.99
N PHE A 325 17.64 -1.07 2.77
CA PHE A 325 18.26 -2.31 2.31
C PHE A 325 17.19 -3.38 2.04
N VAL A 326 16.30 -3.61 3.00
CA VAL A 326 15.22 -4.59 2.85
C VAL A 326 14.26 -4.19 1.72
N GLN A 327 13.68 -2.99 1.79
CA GLN A 327 12.61 -2.57 0.87
C GLN A 327 13.11 -2.23 -0.54
N SER A 328 14.42 -1.96 -0.72
CA SER A 328 14.98 -1.65 -2.05
C SER A 328 15.86 -2.78 -2.58
N LYS A 329 16.90 -3.19 -1.86
CA LYS A 329 17.87 -4.19 -2.37
C LYS A 329 17.26 -5.58 -2.39
N LEU A 330 16.76 -6.05 -1.23
CA LEU A 330 16.03 -7.32 -1.18
C LEU A 330 14.74 -7.25 -2.01
N GLY A 331 14.10 -6.08 -2.06
CA GLY A 331 12.95 -5.84 -2.93
C GLY A 331 13.15 -6.17 -4.41
N HIS A 332 14.21 -5.63 -5.02
CA HIS A 332 14.54 -5.94 -6.42
C HIS A 332 15.05 -7.37 -6.59
N LEU A 333 15.72 -7.94 -5.57
CA LEU A 333 16.12 -9.35 -5.56
C LEU A 333 14.90 -10.28 -5.58
N THR A 334 13.86 -9.98 -4.78
CA THR A 334 12.58 -10.69 -4.81
C THR A 334 11.97 -10.63 -6.20
N LEU A 335 11.91 -9.44 -6.82
CA LEU A 335 11.39 -9.29 -8.16
C LEU A 335 12.17 -10.15 -9.17
N PHE A 336 13.51 -10.14 -9.11
CA PHE A 336 14.36 -10.96 -9.96
C PHE A 336 14.08 -12.46 -9.79
N ILE A 337 14.08 -12.96 -8.56
CA ILE A 337 13.86 -14.38 -8.26
C ILE A 337 12.47 -14.84 -8.68
N CYS A 338 11.42 -14.06 -8.38
CA CYS A 338 10.05 -14.38 -8.79
C CYS A 338 9.87 -14.33 -10.32
N THR A 339 10.60 -13.44 -11.00
CA THR A 339 10.60 -13.38 -12.47
C THR A 339 11.33 -14.59 -13.06
N ALA A 340 12.48 -14.97 -12.50
CA ALA A 340 13.22 -16.17 -12.88
C ALA A 340 12.38 -17.44 -12.67
N HIS A 341 11.65 -17.55 -11.55
CA HIS A 341 10.65 -18.60 -11.32
C HIS A 341 9.63 -18.67 -12.47
N GLY A 342 9.10 -17.54 -12.94
CA GLY A 342 8.21 -17.49 -14.10
C GLY A 342 8.87 -17.88 -15.43
N TYR A 343 10.14 -17.53 -15.64
CA TYR A 343 10.90 -17.93 -16.83
C TYR A 343 11.19 -19.43 -16.86
N ILE A 344 11.63 -20.02 -15.74
CA ILE A 344 11.87 -21.47 -15.64
C ILE A 344 10.54 -22.24 -15.80
N TYR A 345 9.42 -21.71 -15.29
CA TYR A 345 8.10 -22.30 -15.58
C TYR A 345 7.79 -22.36 -17.09
N GLY A 346 8.18 -21.32 -17.82
CA GLY A 346 8.04 -21.22 -19.27
C GLY A 346 8.96 -22.16 -20.04
N TRP A 347 10.19 -22.35 -19.58
CA TRP A 347 11.26 -23.18 -20.17
C TRP A 347 11.16 -23.36 -21.69
N ASN A 348 10.76 -24.54 -22.18
CA ASN A 348 10.62 -24.88 -23.60
C ASN A 348 9.20 -24.65 -24.14
N LYS A 349 8.23 -24.28 -23.30
CA LYS A 349 6.82 -24.11 -23.67
C LYS A 349 6.64 -22.93 -24.62
N PHE A 350 7.47 -21.90 -24.54
CA PHE A 350 7.36 -20.73 -25.44
C PHE A 350 7.71 -21.06 -26.90
N LEU A 351 8.54 -22.09 -27.13
CA LEU A 351 8.94 -22.56 -28.46
C LEU A 351 7.90 -23.49 -29.11
N ARG A 352 6.93 -24.00 -28.33
CA ARG A 352 5.93 -24.96 -28.83
C ARG A 352 4.75 -24.22 -29.47
N PRO A 353 4.45 -24.44 -30.77
CA PRO A 353 3.28 -23.81 -31.42
C PRO A 353 1.95 -24.15 -30.73
N SER A 354 1.84 -25.35 -30.15
CA SER A 354 0.66 -25.80 -29.40
C SER A 354 0.33 -24.96 -28.14
N THR A 355 1.27 -24.12 -27.69
CA THR A 355 1.05 -23.20 -26.56
C THR A 355 0.17 -22.01 -26.96
N TYR A 356 0.13 -21.64 -28.25
CA TYR A 356 -0.53 -20.46 -28.79
C TYR A 356 -1.93 -20.77 -29.33
N LYS A 357 -2.88 -21.00 -28.41
CA LYS A 357 -4.29 -21.25 -28.74
C LYS A 357 -4.93 -20.01 -29.35
N TRP A 358 -5.59 -20.15 -30.50
CA TRP A 358 -6.14 -19.03 -31.29
C TRP A 358 -5.16 -17.86 -31.43
N TYR A 359 -3.87 -18.17 -31.67
CA TYR A 359 -2.79 -17.19 -31.81
C TYR A 359 -2.51 -16.32 -30.58
N THR A 360 -3.14 -16.63 -29.44
CA THR A 360 -2.93 -15.89 -28.19
C THR A 360 -1.82 -16.52 -27.34
N PRO A 361 -0.94 -15.70 -26.73
CA PRO A 361 0.15 -16.22 -25.92
C PRO A 361 -0.34 -16.86 -24.61
N PRO A 362 0.51 -17.62 -23.91
CA PRO A 362 0.19 -18.07 -22.56
C PRO A 362 0.22 -16.92 -21.54
N GLY A 363 -0.66 -16.98 -20.55
CA GLY A 363 -0.76 -15.92 -19.53
C GLY A 363 0.55 -15.64 -18.78
N TYR A 364 1.40 -16.66 -18.56
CA TYR A 364 2.71 -16.45 -17.95
C TYR A 364 3.64 -15.58 -18.82
N MET A 365 3.55 -15.63 -20.15
CA MET A 365 4.35 -14.77 -21.02
C MET A 365 3.94 -13.31 -20.91
N LEU A 366 2.62 -13.03 -20.88
CA LEU A 366 2.11 -11.67 -20.66
C LEU A 366 2.54 -11.12 -19.30
N CYS A 367 2.56 -11.97 -18.28
CA CYS A 367 3.01 -11.61 -16.94
C CYS A 367 4.48 -11.14 -16.91
N LEU A 368 5.35 -11.75 -17.72
CA LEU A 368 6.79 -11.49 -17.69
C LEU A 368 7.19 -10.17 -18.35
N ILE A 369 6.29 -9.48 -19.08
CA ILE A 369 6.62 -8.25 -19.80
C ILE A 369 7.03 -7.12 -18.84
N VAL A 370 6.14 -6.78 -17.90
CA VAL A 370 6.37 -5.68 -16.94
C VAL A 370 7.59 -5.91 -16.03
N PRO A 371 7.75 -7.07 -15.34
CA PRO A 371 8.92 -7.32 -14.51
C PRO A 371 10.21 -7.24 -15.30
N SER A 372 10.25 -7.79 -16.52
CA SER A 372 11.47 -7.76 -17.34
C SER A 372 11.84 -6.35 -17.77
N ILE A 373 10.86 -5.50 -18.12
CA ILE A 373 11.11 -4.07 -18.37
C ILE A 373 11.72 -3.41 -17.13
N VAL A 374 11.13 -3.64 -15.95
CA VAL A 374 11.64 -3.06 -14.69
C VAL A 374 13.08 -3.51 -14.42
N LEU A 375 13.39 -4.80 -14.59
CA LEU A 375 14.72 -5.35 -14.35
C LEU A 375 15.75 -4.81 -15.35
N VAL A 376 15.41 -4.71 -16.63
CA VAL A 376 16.29 -4.12 -17.66
C VAL A 376 16.57 -2.65 -17.35
N LEU A 377 15.52 -1.86 -17.09
CA LEU A 377 15.67 -0.46 -16.75
C LEU A 377 16.47 -0.27 -15.45
N LYS A 378 16.27 -1.15 -14.46
CA LYS A 378 17.05 -1.15 -13.23
C LYS A 378 18.52 -1.47 -13.49
N PHE A 379 18.80 -2.44 -14.34
CA PHE A 379 20.16 -2.79 -14.74
C PHE A 379 20.87 -1.61 -15.40
N LEU A 380 20.20 -0.88 -16.29
CA LEU A 380 20.74 0.34 -16.90
C LEU A 380 21.11 1.40 -15.86
N ILE A 381 20.28 1.58 -14.83
CA ILE A 381 20.57 2.53 -13.74
C ILE A 381 21.78 2.09 -12.91
N LEU A 382 21.99 0.79 -12.74
CA LEU A 382 23.12 0.23 -11.97
C LEU A 382 24.46 0.31 -12.69
N LEU A 383 24.48 0.64 -14.00
CA LEU A 383 25.72 0.84 -14.72
C LEU A 383 26.53 1.97 -14.07
N PRO A 384 27.84 1.81 -13.82
CA PRO A 384 28.63 2.76 -13.04
C PRO A 384 28.58 4.22 -13.55
N CYS A 385 28.48 4.42 -14.86
CA CYS A 385 28.36 5.75 -15.46
C CYS A 385 27.03 6.45 -15.11
N VAL A 386 25.95 5.69 -15.01
CA VAL A 386 24.60 6.19 -14.69
C VAL A 386 24.44 6.35 -13.18
N ASP A 387 24.83 5.33 -12.40
CA ASP A 387 24.68 5.32 -10.96
C ASP A 387 25.50 6.42 -10.27
N ARG A 388 26.74 6.68 -10.74
CA ARG A 388 27.57 7.78 -10.23
C ARG A 388 26.91 9.14 -10.45
N THR A 389 26.38 9.37 -11.66
CA THR A 389 25.68 10.61 -12.00
C THR A 389 24.42 10.79 -11.15
N LEU A 390 23.61 9.73 -11.04
CA LEU A 390 22.40 9.73 -10.23
C LEU A 390 22.71 9.98 -8.75
N THR A 391 23.79 9.40 -8.23
CA THR A 391 24.24 9.60 -6.85
C THR A 391 24.63 11.04 -6.60
N ARG A 392 25.38 11.68 -7.52
CA ARG A 392 25.70 13.11 -7.44
C ARG A 392 24.44 13.98 -7.42
N ILE A 393 23.48 13.72 -8.31
CA ILE A 393 22.20 14.45 -8.33
C ILE A 393 21.47 14.31 -7.00
N ARG A 394 21.44 13.09 -6.43
CA ARG A 394 20.79 12.83 -5.13
C ARG A 394 21.52 13.50 -3.96
N GLN A 395 22.82 13.70 -4.07
CA GLN A 395 23.62 14.48 -3.11
C GLN A 395 23.40 15.99 -3.25
N GLY A 396 22.79 16.47 -4.35
CA GLY A 396 22.46 17.88 -4.56
C GLY A 396 23.18 18.54 -5.73
N TRP A 397 23.88 17.77 -6.56
CA TRP A 397 24.46 18.29 -7.81
C TRP A 397 23.35 18.66 -8.80
N GLU A 398 23.48 19.83 -9.42
CA GLU A 398 22.64 20.28 -10.53
C GLU A 398 23.45 20.37 -11.81
N ARG A 399 22.86 19.96 -12.93
CA ARG A 399 23.45 20.19 -14.25
C ARG A 399 23.27 21.66 -14.61
N THR A 400 24.38 22.39 -14.70
CA THR A 400 24.42 23.76 -15.21
C THR A 400 23.83 23.84 -16.61
N GLU A 401 22.97 24.83 -16.85
CA GLU A 401 22.49 25.10 -18.20
C GLU A 401 23.64 25.69 -19.05
N PRO A 402 23.69 25.43 -20.37
CA PRO A 402 24.78 25.92 -21.24
C PRO A 402 24.98 27.45 -21.19
N LYS A 403 23.94 28.21 -20.81
CA LYS A 403 24.03 29.67 -20.66
C LYS A 403 24.84 30.11 -19.43
N GLU A 404 24.86 29.34 -18.35
CA GLU A 404 25.65 29.68 -17.15
C GLU A 404 27.13 29.33 -17.33
N GLU A 405 27.46 28.30 -18.11
CA GLU A 405 28.85 28.00 -18.46
C GLU A 405 29.51 29.13 -19.24
N MET A 406 28.81 29.80 -20.17
CA MET A 406 29.31 30.98 -20.88
C MET A 406 29.50 32.21 -19.99
N VAL A 407 28.67 32.38 -18.94
CA VAL A 407 28.78 33.50 -18.01
C VAL A 407 29.91 33.26 -17.01
N MET A 408 30.07 32.03 -16.51
CA MET A 408 31.19 31.66 -15.65
C MET A 408 32.54 31.74 -16.38
N THR A 409 32.64 31.30 -17.64
CA THR A 409 33.88 31.47 -18.42
C THR A 409 34.18 32.92 -18.79
N LYS A 410 33.20 33.81 -18.85
CA LYS A 410 33.46 35.26 -19.00
C LYS A 410 33.90 35.91 -17.69
N ALA A 411 33.37 35.46 -16.54
CA ALA A 411 33.71 36.00 -15.22
C ALA A 411 35.09 35.57 -14.71
N THR A 412 35.63 34.44 -15.17
CA THR A 412 37.00 33.99 -14.84
C THR A 412 38.08 34.50 -15.81
N ASN A 413 37.69 35.18 -16.90
CA ASN A 413 38.58 35.78 -17.89
C ASN A 413 38.63 37.32 -17.81
N LEU A 414 38.12 37.88 -16.70
CA LEU A 414 38.29 39.26 -16.23
C LEU A 414 38.99 39.19 -14.88
#